data_AF-A0A7H0F3J7-F1
#
_entry.id   AF-A0A7H0F3J7-F1
#
_cell.length_a   1.000
_cell.length_b   1.000
_cell.length_c   1.000
_cell.angle_alpha   90.00
_cell.angle_beta   90.00
_cell.angle_gamma   90.00
#
_symmetry.space_group_name_H-M   'P 1'
#
loop_
_entity.id
_entity.type
_entity.pdbx_description
1 polymer ?
#
loop_
_entity_poly.entity_id
_entity_poly.type
_entity_poly.pdbx_seq_one_letter_code
_entity_poly.pdbx_strand_id
1 'polypeptide(L)'
;MSEVSTPRPINSPDELVKSYTGGIRYFQNAQLREADLHNLDLKGSDLSYADLSSANLSRANLRGCDLSYADLSDANLEGADLRGTMLFYTNLRQANLQGAKLDNADWDKNSPYPLFPNTEPTKDAVQ
;
A
#
# COMPACT_ATOMS: atom_id res chain seq x y z
N MET A 1 19.51 13.64 -26.83
CA MET A 1 18.18 13.69 -26.19
C MET A 1 17.94 12.31 -25.61
N SER A 2 18.15 12.17 -24.30
CA SER A 2 17.93 10.90 -23.61
C SER A 2 16.41 10.73 -23.48
N GLU A 3 15.86 9.66 -24.03
CA GLU A 3 14.49 9.28 -23.74
C GLU A 3 14.35 9.18 -22.22
N VAL A 4 13.50 10.03 -21.64
CA VAL A 4 13.02 9.84 -20.28
C VAL A 4 12.16 8.59 -20.33
N SER A 5 12.81 7.42 -20.21
CA SER A 5 12.13 6.15 -20.09
C SER A 5 11.36 6.23 -18.78
N THR A 6 10.05 6.46 -18.86
CA THR A 6 9.19 6.33 -17.70
C THR A 6 9.43 4.92 -17.14
N PRO A 7 9.80 4.79 -15.86
CA PRO A 7 10.07 3.48 -15.28
C PRO A 7 8.83 2.61 -15.49
N ARG A 8 9.03 1.45 -16.13
CA ARG A 8 7.93 0.52 -16.38
C ARG A 8 7.32 0.10 -15.03
N PRO A 9 5.99 -0.04 -14.95
CA PRO A 9 5.35 -0.49 -13.73
C PRO A 9 5.88 -1.87 -13.33
N ILE A 10 6.07 -2.08 -12.02
CA ILE A 10 6.40 -3.41 -11.47
C ILE A 10 5.30 -4.39 -11.86
N ASN A 11 5.66 -5.54 -12.42
CA ASN A 11 4.67 -6.52 -12.89
C ASN A 11 4.89 -7.95 -12.37
N SER A 12 5.81 -8.13 -11.40
CA SER A 12 6.06 -9.42 -10.77
C SER A 12 6.44 -9.27 -9.29
N PRO A 13 6.15 -10.28 -8.45
CA PRO A 13 6.58 -10.29 -7.05
C PRO A 13 8.11 -10.18 -6.88
N ASP A 14 8.89 -10.84 -7.73
CA ASP A 14 10.35 -10.83 -7.62
C ASP A 14 10.94 -9.43 -7.84
N GLU A 15 10.43 -8.70 -8.84
CA GLU A 15 10.82 -7.31 -9.08
C GLU A 15 10.40 -6.39 -7.93
N LEU A 16 9.20 -6.61 -7.37
CA LEU A 16 8.71 -5.86 -6.22
C LEU A 16 9.65 -6.04 -5.02
N VAL A 17 9.95 -7.30 -4.66
CA VAL A 17 10.81 -7.64 -3.52
C VAL A 17 12.23 -7.08 -3.72
N LYS A 18 12.79 -7.24 -4.93
CA LYS A 18 14.11 -6.70 -5.26
C LYS A 18 14.15 -5.17 -5.14
N SER A 19 13.11 -4.49 -5.59
CA SER A 19 13.01 -3.03 -5.52
C SER A 19 12.81 -2.57 -4.07
N TYR A 20 11.94 -3.24 -3.31
CA TYR A 20 11.66 -2.92 -1.91
C TYR A 20 12.90 -3.09 -1.02
N THR A 21 13.63 -4.19 -1.20
CA THR A 21 14.90 -4.44 -0.50
C THR A 21 15.99 -3.46 -0.92
N GLY A 22 15.93 -2.95 -2.14
CA GLY A 22 16.75 -1.83 -2.62
C GLY A 22 16.34 -0.45 -2.09
N GLY A 23 15.34 -0.36 -1.23
CA GLY A 23 14.87 0.90 -0.62
C GLY A 23 13.83 1.66 -1.44
N ILE A 24 13.43 1.14 -2.60
CA ILE A 24 12.36 1.75 -3.41
C ILE A 24 11.03 1.56 -2.70
N ARG A 25 10.21 2.61 -2.69
CA ARG A 25 8.84 2.60 -2.15
C ARG A 25 7.80 3.09 -3.16
N TYR A 26 8.23 3.41 -4.38
CA TYR A 26 7.37 3.93 -5.44
C TYR A 26 6.98 2.79 -6.39
N PHE A 27 5.79 2.26 -6.22
CA PHE A 27 5.22 1.15 -6.99
C PHE A 27 3.87 1.52 -7.61
N GLN A 28 3.69 2.81 -7.92
CA GLN A 28 2.44 3.29 -8.51
C GLN A 28 2.16 2.55 -9.81
N ASN A 29 0.88 2.23 -10.05
CA ASN A 29 0.42 1.50 -11.22
C ASN A 29 0.99 0.08 -11.35
N ALA A 30 1.56 -0.51 -10.29
CA ALA A 30 2.04 -1.89 -10.34
C ALA A 30 0.95 -2.84 -10.89
N GLN A 31 1.37 -3.79 -11.72
CA GLN A 31 0.50 -4.73 -12.42
C GLN A 31 0.71 -6.12 -11.79
N LEU A 32 0.07 -6.35 -10.64
CA LEU A 32 0.28 -7.52 -9.77
C LEU A 32 -1.02 -8.31 -9.58
N ARG A 33 -1.88 -8.33 -10.61
CA ARG A 33 -3.09 -9.15 -10.65
C ARG A 33 -2.75 -10.63 -10.44
N GLU A 34 -3.52 -11.29 -9.58
CA GLU A 34 -3.34 -12.70 -9.19
C GLU A 34 -1.96 -13.02 -8.58
N ALA A 35 -1.16 -12.01 -8.24
CA ALA A 35 0.18 -12.21 -7.72
C ALA A 35 0.17 -12.82 -6.31
N ASP A 36 1.13 -13.69 -6.02
CA ASP A 36 1.35 -14.20 -4.69
C ASP A 36 2.29 -13.27 -3.89
N LEU A 37 1.70 -12.55 -2.93
CA LEU A 37 2.34 -11.52 -2.12
C LEU A 37 2.17 -11.81 -0.61
N HIS A 38 1.88 -13.06 -0.25
CA HIS A 38 1.61 -13.46 1.12
C HIS A 38 2.82 -13.23 2.04
N ASN A 39 2.57 -12.79 3.27
CA ASN A 39 3.59 -12.44 4.27
C ASN A 39 4.62 -11.37 3.84
N LEU A 40 4.47 -10.70 2.70
CA LEU A 40 5.43 -9.68 2.28
C LEU A 40 5.36 -8.44 3.18
N ASP A 41 6.53 -7.84 3.46
CA ASP A 41 6.61 -6.50 4.04
C ASP A 41 6.69 -5.47 2.93
N LEU A 42 5.67 -4.63 2.83
CA LEU A 42 5.58 -3.52 1.87
C LEU A 42 5.33 -2.20 2.59
N LYS A 43 5.62 -2.12 3.90
CA LYS A 43 5.30 -0.96 4.75
C LYS A 43 5.73 0.36 4.13
N GLY A 44 4.81 1.32 4.12
CA GLY A 44 5.05 2.68 3.64
C GLY A 44 5.27 2.79 2.13
N SER A 45 4.91 1.76 1.36
CA SER A 45 5.01 1.81 -0.09
C SER A 45 3.83 2.55 -0.71
N ASP A 46 4.09 3.26 -1.79
CA ASP A 46 3.09 3.81 -2.68
C ASP A 46 2.70 2.76 -3.71
N LEU A 47 1.53 2.16 -3.51
CA LEU A 47 0.86 1.21 -4.40
C LEU A 47 -0.40 1.85 -5.00
N SER A 48 -0.46 3.19 -5.05
CA SER A 48 -1.59 3.90 -5.64
C SER A 48 -1.77 3.49 -7.10
N TYR A 49 -3.03 3.37 -7.52
CA TYR A 49 -3.42 2.90 -8.86
C TYR A 49 -2.94 1.48 -9.24
N ALA A 50 -2.39 0.70 -8.30
CA ALA A 50 -1.95 -0.66 -8.61
C ALA A 50 -3.14 -1.58 -8.92
N ASP A 51 -2.96 -2.48 -9.89
CA ASP A 51 -3.84 -3.63 -10.07
C ASP A 51 -3.33 -4.78 -9.20
N LEU A 52 -4.01 -5.01 -8.09
CA LEU A 52 -3.81 -6.10 -7.14
C LEU A 52 -5.05 -7.02 -7.11
N SER A 53 -5.87 -6.99 -8.17
CA SER A 53 -7.09 -7.79 -8.23
C SER A 53 -6.75 -9.29 -8.15
N SER A 54 -7.51 -10.03 -7.36
CA SER A 54 -7.28 -11.46 -7.06
C SER A 54 -5.90 -11.79 -6.46
N ALA A 55 -5.10 -10.81 -6.04
CA ALA A 55 -3.79 -11.06 -5.45
C ALA A 55 -3.91 -11.71 -4.06
N ASN A 56 -2.94 -12.56 -3.70
CA ASN A 56 -2.82 -13.10 -2.35
C ASN A 56 -1.93 -12.19 -1.51
N LEU A 57 -2.54 -11.31 -0.71
CA LEU A 57 -1.90 -10.41 0.25
C LEU A 57 -2.08 -10.88 1.70
N SER A 58 -2.41 -12.16 1.90
CA SER A 58 -2.66 -12.69 3.24
C SER A 58 -1.44 -12.48 4.14
N ARG A 59 -1.68 -11.95 5.34
CA ARG A 59 -0.67 -11.63 6.36
C ARG A 59 0.41 -10.65 5.91
N ALA A 60 0.24 -9.96 4.78
CA ALA A 60 1.17 -8.92 4.34
C ALA A 60 1.19 -7.73 5.32
N ASN A 61 2.36 -7.12 5.49
CA ASN A 61 2.50 -5.87 6.22
C ASN A 61 2.39 -4.70 5.24
N LEU A 62 1.21 -4.09 5.21
CA LEU A 62 0.85 -2.96 4.35
C LEU A 62 0.73 -1.66 5.15
N ARG A 63 1.24 -1.61 6.39
CA ARG A 63 1.08 -0.47 7.28
C ARG A 63 1.59 0.81 6.62
N GLY A 64 0.77 1.86 6.61
CA GLY A 64 1.17 3.16 6.04
C GLY A 64 1.31 3.16 4.52
N CYS A 65 0.85 2.14 3.80
CA CYS A 65 0.87 2.19 2.35
C CYS A 65 -0.16 3.19 1.81
N ASP A 66 0.16 3.79 0.67
CA ASP A 66 -0.85 4.40 -0.18
C ASP A 66 -1.42 3.34 -1.11
N LEU A 67 -2.70 3.01 -0.95
CA LEU A 67 -3.45 2.10 -1.82
C LEU A 67 -4.58 2.86 -2.56
N SER A 68 -4.52 4.19 -2.58
CA SER A 68 -5.53 5.03 -3.20
C SER A 68 -5.71 4.64 -4.67
N TYR A 69 -6.96 4.50 -5.09
CA TYR A 69 -7.34 4.08 -6.44
C TYR A 69 -6.85 2.69 -6.88
N ALA A 70 -6.24 1.89 -5.99
CA ALA A 70 -5.83 0.53 -6.33
C ALA A 70 -7.06 -0.38 -6.51
N ASP A 71 -6.92 -1.38 -7.39
CA ASP A 71 -7.88 -2.48 -7.50
C ASP A 71 -7.45 -3.65 -6.63
N LEU A 72 -8.19 -3.91 -5.55
CA LEU A 72 -8.03 -5.07 -4.65
C LEU A 72 -9.25 -6.00 -4.76
N SER A 73 -10.02 -5.93 -5.84
CA SER A 73 -11.19 -6.78 -5.99
C SER A 73 -10.79 -8.25 -6.00
N ASP A 74 -11.57 -9.07 -5.30
CA ASP A 74 -11.33 -10.51 -5.12
C ASP A 74 -9.97 -10.87 -4.45
N ALA A 75 -9.23 -9.88 -3.92
CA ALA A 75 -7.93 -10.12 -3.27
C ALA A 75 -8.09 -10.81 -1.90
N ASN A 76 -7.11 -11.65 -1.54
CA ASN A 76 -7.04 -12.23 -0.21
C ASN A 76 -6.20 -11.36 0.72
N LEU A 77 -6.82 -10.65 1.67
CA LEU A 77 -6.17 -9.82 2.68
C LEU A 77 -6.29 -10.45 4.09
N GLU A 78 -6.52 -11.76 4.18
CA GLU A 78 -6.67 -12.45 5.46
C GLU A 78 -5.49 -12.17 6.38
N GLY A 79 -5.76 -11.60 7.56
CA GLY A 79 -4.73 -11.29 8.55
C GLY A 79 -3.73 -10.20 8.16
N ALA A 80 -3.95 -9.48 7.04
CA ALA A 80 -3.06 -8.40 6.60
C ALA A 80 -3.06 -7.22 7.58
N ASP A 81 -1.93 -6.52 7.69
CA ASP A 81 -1.79 -5.32 8.51
C ASP A 81 -1.93 -4.06 7.64
N LEU A 82 -3.13 -3.49 7.61
CA LEU A 82 -3.50 -2.29 6.85
C LEU A 82 -3.56 -1.05 7.75
N ARG A 83 -2.93 -1.06 8.93
CA ARG A 83 -3.04 0.08 9.84
C ARG A 83 -2.40 1.33 9.24
N GLY A 84 -3.10 2.46 9.30
CA GLY A 84 -2.61 3.72 8.72
C GLY A 84 -2.48 3.71 7.19
N THR A 85 -3.07 2.75 6.46
CA THR A 85 -3.11 2.82 5.00
C THR A 85 -4.05 3.90 4.51
N MET A 86 -3.74 4.51 3.37
CA MET A 86 -4.69 5.33 2.62
C MET A 86 -5.44 4.44 1.62
N LEU A 87 -6.78 4.43 1.69
CA LEU A 87 -7.67 3.57 0.91
C LEU A 87 -8.68 4.39 0.07
N PHE A 88 -8.34 5.64 -0.29
CA PHE A 88 -9.25 6.51 -1.03
C PHE A 88 -9.59 5.89 -2.39
N TYR A 89 -10.87 5.67 -2.66
CA TYR A 89 -11.35 5.07 -3.93
C TYR A 89 -10.76 3.68 -4.24
N THR A 90 -10.22 2.97 -3.26
CA THR A 90 -9.72 1.60 -3.44
C THR A 90 -10.88 0.65 -3.68
N ASN A 91 -10.78 -0.21 -4.69
CA ASN A 91 -11.80 -1.23 -4.95
C ASN A 91 -11.55 -2.47 -4.09
N LEU A 92 -12.36 -2.66 -3.04
CA LEU A 92 -12.30 -3.84 -2.15
C LEU A 92 -13.44 -4.83 -2.41
N ARG A 93 -14.10 -4.78 -3.57
CA ARG A 93 -15.23 -5.66 -3.91
C ARG A 93 -14.80 -7.13 -3.80
N GLN A 94 -15.52 -7.92 -2.99
CA GLN A 94 -15.22 -9.34 -2.74
C GLN A 94 -13.85 -9.64 -2.09
N ALA A 95 -13.11 -8.64 -1.63
CA ALA A 95 -11.84 -8.88 -0.93
C ALA A 95 -12.08 -9.63 0.40
N ASN A 96 -11.24 -10.62 0.71
CA ASN A 96 -11.26 -11.30 2.00
C ASN A 96 -10.50 -10.48 3.05
N LEU A 97 -11.22 -9.80 3.94
CA LEU A 97 -10.64 -9.00 5.03
C LEU A 97 -10.68 -9.72 6.39
N GLN A 98 -10.89 -11.03 6.43
CA GLN A 98 -10.96 -11.77 7.69
C GLN A 98 -9.67 -11.57 8.51
N GLY A 99 -9.82 -11.01 9.72
CA GLY A 99 -8.69 -10.75 10.62
C GLY A 99 -7.73 -9.64 10.16
N ALA A 100 -8.04 -8.92 9.08
CA ALA A 100 -7.24 -7.77 8.67
C ALA A 100 -7.32 -6.64 9.71
N LYS A 101 -6.19 -5.95 9.94
CA LYS A 101 -6.09 -4.84 10.90
C LYS A 101 -6.21 -3.51 10.18
N LEU A 102 -7.27 -2.75 10.46
CA LEU A 102 -7.60 -1.49 9.78
C LEU A 102 -7.51 -0.25 10.69
N ASP A 103 -6.86 -0.36 11.86
CA ASP A 103 -6.74 0.77 12.79
C ASP A 103 -6.10 1.97 12.11
N ASN A 104 -6.76 3.13 12.19
CA ASN A 104 -6.34 4.38 11.56
C ASN A 104 -6.17 4.30 10.03
N ALA A 105 -6.73 3.30 9.34
CA ALA A 105 -6.81 3.34 7.88
C ALA A 105 -7.69 4.52 7.46
N ASP A 106 -7.18 5.37 6.59
CA ASP A 106 -7.89 6.55 6.11
C ASP A 106 -8.59 6.26 4.80
N TRP A 107 -9.89 6.48 4.80
CA TRP A 107 -10.79 6.28 3.68
C TRP A 107 -11.42 7.60 3.21
N ASP A 108 -11.16 8.72 3.89
CA ASP A 108 -11.63 10.06 3.52
C ASP A 108 -10.48 11.04 3.18
N LYS A 109 -10.41 11.46 1.91
CA LYS A 109 -9.40 12.40 1.39
C LYS A 109 -9.37 13.76 2.12
N ASN A 110 -10.41 14.07 2.89
CA ASN A 110 -10.55 15.31 3.64
C ASN A 110 -10.33 15.14 5.15
N SER A 111 -9.90 13.96 5.60
CA SER A 111 -9.57 13.73 6.99
C SER A 111 -8.51 14.75 7.44
N PRO A 112 -8.78 15.58 8.47
CA PRO A 112 -7.85 16.62 8.92
C PRO A 112 -6.61 16.05 9.62
N TYR A 113 -6.46 14.72 9.68
CA TYR A 113 -5.37 14.03 10.33
C TYR A 113 -4.37 13.50 9.30
N PRO A 114 -3.22 14.16 9.10
CA PRO A 114 -2.14 13.55 8.33
C PRO A 114 -1.70 12.25 9.02
N LEU A 115 -1.83 11.12 8.33
CA LEU A 115 -1.55 9.77 8.86
C LEU A 115 -0.07 9.47 9.15
N PHE A 116 0.80 10.48 9.08
CA PHE A 116 2.17 10.37 9.56
C PHE A 116 2.53 11.58 10.42
N PRO A 117 2.65 11.44 11.75
CA PRO A 117 3.46 12.36 12.52
C PRO A 117 4.91 12.00 12.22
N ASN A 118 5.49 12.62 11.18
CA ASN A 118 6.93 12.86 11.16
C ASN A 118 7.22 14.24 11.78
N THR A 119 6.61 14.49 12.94
CA THR A 119 7.18 15.29 14.01
C THR A 119 6.84 14.56 15.30
N GLU A 120 7.86 14.12 16.02
CA GLU A 120 7.70 13.93 17.46
C GLU A 120 7.06 15.22 18.01
N PRO A 121 6.14 15.13 19.00
CA PRO A 121 5.79 16.33 19.75
C PRO A 121 7.07 16.76 20.48
N THR A 122 7.82 17.70 19.91
CA THR A 122 8.84 18.42 20.67
C THR A 122 8.07 19.09 21.81
N LYS A 123 8.48 18.80 23.04
CA LYS A 123 7.85 19.28 24.27
C LYS A 123 8.00 20.79 24.50
N ASP A 124 8.30 21.57 23.46
CA ASP A 124 8.77 22.96 23.56
C ASP A 124 7.78 24.02 23.06
N ALA A 125 6.51 23.67 22.83
CA ALA A 125 5.46 24.67 22.58
C ALA A 125 4.68 25.04 23.85
N VAL A 126 5.40 25.25 24.96
CA VAL A 126 4.89 26.04 26.10
C VAL A 126 6.00 27.00 26.54
N GLN A 127 6.06 28.15 25.87
CA GLN A 127 6.38 29.42 26.53
C GLN A 127 5.68 30.58 25.82
#